data_AF-A0A6B8RTV0-F1
#
_entry.id   AF-A0A6B8RTV0-F1
#
_cell.length_a   1.000
_cell.length_b   1.000
_cell.length_c   1.000
_cell.angle_alpha   90.00
_cell.angle_beta   90.00
_cell.angle_gamma   90.00
#
_symmetry.space_group_name_H-M   'P 1'
#
loop_
_entity.id
_entity.type
_entity.pdbx_description
1 polymer ?
#
loop_
_entity_poly.entity_id
_entity_poly.type
_entity_poly.pdbx_seq_one_letter_code
_entity_poly.pdbx_strand_id
1 'polypeptide(L)'
;MTQEFIGYNGSVIVDTVKVALKFKKSSGKADKEIYLQSISSIELKKPTLLNRGGYIKILFQGSQDNNNMKRFRDILSNENAVFFIGKSQYEAMIQAKQLIDKYISEYHQQGSRNIAEISYEEYEKKAEVKQMQFFPKKVECAGCGSSSTLEPMETKFCSYCGARLVYPS
;
A
#
# COMPACT_ATOMS: atom_id res chain seq x y z
N MET A 1 8.82 -14.67 1.37
CA MET A 1 9.84 -15.43 2.14
C MET A 1 9.61 -15.09 3.60
N THR A 2 9.69 -16.08 4.49
CA THR A 2 9.44 -15.89 5.93
C THR A 2 10.73 -16.15 6.68
N GLN A 3 11.10 -15.26 7.61
CA GLN A 3 12.31 -15.38 8.41
C GLN A 3 12.00 -15.22 9.90
N GLU A 4 12.57 -16.08 10.73
CA GLU A 4 12.37 -16.08 12.18
C GLU A 4 13.62 -15.60 12.91
N PHE A 5 13.42 -14.70 13.88
CA PHE A 5 14.45 -14.12 14.72
C PHE A 5 14.14 -14.44 16.17
N ILE A 6 15.00 -15.24 16.81
CA ILE A 6 14.77 -15.79 18.14
C ILE A 6 15.23 -14.80 19.21
N GLY A 7 14.33 -14.46 20.13
CA GLY A 7 14.61 -13.75 21.36
C GLY A 7 14.62 -14.68 22.59
N TYR A 8 14.62 -14.06 23.76
CA TYR A 8 14.61 -14.75 25.04
C TYR A 8 13.22 -15.29 25.41
N ASN A 9 12.17 -14.47 25.31
CA ASN A 9 10.81 -14.83 25.70
C ASN A 9 9.91 -15.24 24.53
N GLY A 10 10.42 -15.18 23.30
CA GLY A 10 9.67 -15.42 22.08
C GLY A 10 10.53 -15.22 20.84
N SER A 11 9.88 -15.14 19.68
CA SER A 11 10.50 -14.84 18.40
C SER A 11 9.69 -13.79 17.63
N VAL A 12 10.40 -13.06 16.77
CA VAL A 12 9.81 -12.19 15.76
C VAL A 12 9.90 -12.92 14.43
N ILE A 13 8.76 -13.17 13.81
CA ILE A 13 8.67 -13.81 12.50
C ILE A 13 8.24 -12.75 11.49
N VAL A 14 9.08 -12.51 10.49
CA VAL A 14 8.86 -11.47 9.49
C VAL A 14 8.54 -12.14 8.17
N ASP A 15 7.41 -11.76 7.57
CA ASP A 15 7.08 -12.06 6.19
C ASP A 15 6.81 -10.76 5.42
N THR A 16 6.52 -10.88 4.12
CA THR A 16 6.35 -9.73 3.21
C THR A 16 5.04 -8.96 3.42
N VAL A 17 4.16 -9.42 4.30
CA VAL A 17 2.80 -8.88 4.51
C VAL A 17 2.55 -8.51 5.97
N LYS A 18 3.13 -9.27 6.91
CA LYS A 18 2.93 -9.14 8.35
C LYS A 18 4.19 -9.51 9.14
N VAL A 19 4.15 -9.13 10.41
CA VAL A 19 5.09 -9.55 11.44
C VAL A 19 4.29 -10.30 12.49
N ALA A 20 4.76 -11.49 12.88
CA ALA A 20 4.21 -12.25 13.98
C ALA A 20 5.14 -12.22 15.19
N LEU A 21 4.59 -11.94 16.37
CA LEU A 21 5.26 -12.09 17.65
C LEU A 21 4.80 -13.42 18.25
N LYS A 22 5.68 -14.41 18.27
CA LYS A 22 5.38 -15.71 18.89
C LYS A 22 6.03 -15.79 20.26
N PHE A 23 5.23 -16.03 21.29
CA PHE A 23 5.73 -16.07 22.65
C PHE A 23 5.87 -17.50 23.15
N LYS A 24 6.88 -17.75 23.99
CA LYS A 24 7.02 -19.05 24.66
C LYS A 24 5.79 -19.28 25.54
N LYS A 25 5.29 -20.52 25.59
CA LYS A 25 4.15 -20.90 26.44
C LYS A 25 4.34 -20.49 27.91
N SER A 26 5.57 -20.55 28.41
CA SER A 26 5.93 -20.14 29.78
C SER A 26 5.77 -18.65 30.07
N SER A 27 5.56 -17.81 29.05
CA SER A 27 5.36 -16.37 29.22
C SER A 27 3.91 -15.99 29.53
N GLY A 28 2.95 -16.91 29.33
CA GLY A 28 1.52 -16.64 29.51
C GLY A 28 0.92 -15.67 28.47
N LYS A 29 1.67 -15.30 27.43
CA LYS A 29 1.23 -14.39 26.37
C LYS A 29 0.71 -15.15 25.17
N ALA A 30 -0.33 -14.58 24.54
CA ALA A 30 -0.81 -15.04 23.25
C ALA A 30 0.07 -14.52 22.12
N ASP A 31 0.21 -15.33 21.08
CA ASP A 31 0.87 -14.91 19.83
C ASP A 31 0.08 -13.76 19.18
N LYS A 32 0.80 -12.87 18.48
CA LYS A 32 0.20 -11.74 17.76
C LYS A 32 0.64 -11.72 16.32
N GLU A 33 -0.26 -11.33 15.44
CA GLU A 33 0.03 -11.03 14.04
C GLU A 33 -0.29 -9.56 13.77
N ILE A 34 0.65 -8.86 13.14
CA ILE A 34 0.59 -7.41 12.92
C ILE A 34 0.90 -7.18 11.45
N TYR A 35 -0.07 -6.68 10.67
CA TYR A 35 0.14 -6.37 9.26
C TYR A 35 1.10 -5.20 9.10
N LEU A 36 2.02 -5.26 8.14
CA LEU A 36 3.03 -4.23 7.91
C LEU A 36 2.42 -2.84 7.73
N GLN A 37 1.30 -2.74 7.02
CA GLN A 37 0.56 -1.50 6.80
C GLN A 37 0.04 -0.81 8.08
N SER A 38 -0.15 -1.58 9.16
CA SER A 38 -0.65 -1.06 10.44
C SER A 38 0.47 -0.61 11.38
N ILE A 39 1.71 -1.00 11.08
CA ILE A 39 2.88 -0.66 11.91
C ILE A 39 3.12 0.84 11.82
N SER A 40 3.09 1.51 12.96
CA SER A 40 3.39 2.94 13.08
C SER A 40 4.88 3.17 13.34
N SER A 41 5.50 2.34 14.17
CA SER A 41 6.94 2.39 14.42
C SER A 41 7.48 1.12 15.06
N ILE A 42 8.80 0.94 14.98
CA ILE A 42 9.52 -0.19 15.58
C ILE A 42 10.59 0.38 16.51
N GLU A 43 10.44 0.12 17.80
CA GLU A 43 11.41 0.51 18.82
C GLU A 43 12.37 -0.65 19.08
N LEU A 44 13.67 -0.41 18.90
CA LEU A 44 14.72 -1.35 19.28
C LEU A 44 15.58 -0.74 20.38
N LYS A 45 15.58 -1.34 21.55
CA LYS A 45 16.41 -0.92 22.68
C LYS A 45 17.52 -1.93 22.92
N LYS A 46 18.77 -1.46 22.81
CA LYS A 46 19.95 -2.28 23.06
C LYS A 46 20.06 -2.71 24.54
N PRO A 47 20.67 -3.87 24.83
CA PRO A 47 21.05 -4.22 26.19
C PRO A 47 22.08 -3.23 26.71
N THR A 48 22.06 -2.93 28.01
CA THR A 48 23.06 -2.08 28.66
C THR A 48 23.79 -2.85 29.77
N LEU A 49 24.92 -2.31 30.24
CA LEU A 49 25.70 -2.93 31.33
C LEU A 49 24.86 -3.17 32.60
N LEU A 50 23.92 -2.27 32.90
CA LEU A 50 23.00 -2.38 34.04
C LEU A 50 21.77 -3.25 33.73
N ASN A 51 21.26 -3.21 32.48
CA ASN A 51 20.12 -4.01 32.04
C ASN A 51 20.58 -5.02 30.98
N ARG A 52 20.88 -6.24 31.42
CA ARG A 52 21.49 -7.34 30.63
C ARG A 52 20.68 -7.82 29.42
N GLY A 53 19.49 -7.29 29.18
CA GLY A 53 18.78 -7.55 27.93
C GLY A 53 18.03 -6.33 27.41
N GLY A 54 17.73 -6.41 26.13
CA GLY A 54 17.06 -5.39 25.34
C GLY A 54 15.72 -5.91 24.83
N TYR A 55 15.02 -5.08 24.08
CA TYR A 55 13.75 -5.47 23.48
C TYR A 55 13.59 -4.88 22.09
N ILE A 56 12.78 -5.56 21.28
CA ILE A 56 12.16 -5.01 20.09
C ILE A 56 10.67 -4.91 20.35
N LYS A 57 10.08 -3.75 20.09
CA LYS A 57 8.66 -3.47 20.31
C LYS A 57 8.06 -2.95 19.01
N ILE A 58 6.91 -3.49 18.64
CA ILE A 58 6.17 -3.10 17.45
C ILE A 58 4.98 -2.25 17.89
N LEU A 59 4.95 -1.01 17.44
CA LEU A 59 3.83 -0.09 17.62
C LEU A 59 2.97 -0.13 16.37
N PHE A 60 1.65 -0.18 16.55
CA PHE A 60 0.70 -0.24 15.45
C PHE A 60 -0.61 0.46 15.80
N GLN A 61 -1.38 0.81 14.79
CA GLN A 61 -2.66 1.50 14.99
C GLN A 61 -3.60 0.66 15.87
N GLY A 62 -4.10 1.25 16.96
CA GLY A 62 -4.97 0.57 17.92
C GLY A 62 -4.24 -0.26 18.99
N SER A 63 -2.90 -0.30 19.00
CA SER A 63 -2.17 -0.95 20.09
C SER A 63 -2.26 -0.12 21.37
N GLN A 64 -2.81 -0.70 22.45
CA GLN A 64 -2.67 -0.16 23.80
C GLN A 64 -1.23 -0.38 24.23
N ASP A 65 -0.47 0.70 24.42
CA ASP A 65 0.95 0.59 24.79
C ASP A 65 1.29 1.41 26.03
N ASN A 66 1.95 0.75 26.98
CA ASN A 66 2.48 1.40 28.17
C ASN A 66 3.89 1.92 27.85
N ASN A 67 3.98 3.21 27.52
CA ASN A 67 5.24 3.86 27.12
C ASN A 67 6.36 3.82 28.19
N ASN A 68 6.05 3.46 29.44
CA ASN A 68 7.01 3.42 30.55
C ASN A 68 7.56 2.01 30.83
N MET A 69 8.28 1.42 29.88
CA MET A 69 9.01 0.15 30.08
C MET A 69 10.39 0.39 30.71
N LYS A 70 10.41 0.89 31.96
CA LYS A 70 11.64 1.21 32.68
C LYS A 70 12.25 0.00 33.40
N ARG A 71 11.42 -0.90 33.92
CA ARG A 71 11.89 -2.10 34.65
C ARG A 71 11.81 -3.34 33.76
N PHE A 72 12.69 -4.30 34.05
CA PHE A 72 12.73 -5.59 33.37
C PHE A 72 11.38 -6.33 33.40
N ARG A 73 10.64 -6.27 34.51
CA ARG A 73 9.31 -6.88 34.64
C ARG A 73 8.29 -6.24 33.70
N ASP A 74 8.28 -4.92 33.57
CA ASP A 74 7.38 -4.18 32.68
C ASP A 74 7.65 -4.53 31.21
N ILE A 75 8.93 -4.76 30.89
CA ILE A 75 9.32 -5.21 29.55
C ILE A 75 8.81 -6.63 29.28
N LEU A 76 8.96 -7.53 30.26
CA LEU A 76 8.49 -8.90 30.15
C LEU A 76 6.97 -9.03 30.12
N SER A 77 6.20 -8.08 30.63
CA SER A 77 4.73 -8.12 30.55
C SER A 77 4.18 -7.47 29.28
N ASN A 78 4.95 -6.65 28.55
CA ASN A 78 4.45 -5.97 27.36
C ASN A 78 4.18 -6.97 26.21
N GLU A 79 2.94 -7.03 25.75
CA GLU A 79 2.48 -7.98 24.74
C GLU A 79 2.93 -7.67 23.30
N ASN A 80 3.44 -6.47 23.06
CA ASN A 80 3.89 -6.00 21.76
C ASN A 80 5.42 -6.02 21.65
N ALA A 81 6.11 -6.60 22.64
CA ALA A 81 7.57 -6.60 22.73
C ALA A 81 8.16 -8.00 22.91
N VAL A 82 9.16 -8.31 22.08
CA VAL A 82 10.03 -9.48 22.25
C VAL A 82 11.31 -9.04 22.94
N PHE A 83 11.63 -9.73 24.02
CA PHE A 83 12.82 -9.51 24.82
C PHE A 83 13.97 -10.37 24.31
N PHE A 84 15.20 -9.89 24.43
CA PHE A 84 16.40 -10.62 24.05
C PHE A 84 17.57 -10.34 25.00
N ILE A 85 18.49 -11.30 25.09
CA ILE A 85 19.64 -11.25 25.98
C ILE A 85 20.91 -11.48 25.16
N GLY A 86 21.92 -10.65 25.41
CA GLY A 86 23.24 -10.79 24.81
C GLY A 86 23.33 -10.26 23.38
N LYS A 87 24.56 -10.34 22.85
CA LYS A 87 24.94 -9.70 21.59
C LYS A 87 24.33 -10.38 20.36
N SER A 88 24.36 -11.71 20.31
CA SER A 88 23.85 -12.47 19.15
C SER A 88 22.36 -12.23 18.90
N GLN A 89 21.54 -12.27 19.96
CA GLN A 89 20.10 -12.00 19.81
C GLN A 89 19.84 -10.53 19.49
N TYR A 90 20.65 -9.60 20.01
CA TYR A 90 20.55 -8.20 19.63
C TYR A 90 20.83 -7.98 18.13
N GLU A 91 21.87 -8.61 17.58
CA GLU A 91 22.17 -8.57 16.15
C GLU A 91 21.04 -9.17 15.30
N ALA A 92 20.47 -10.29 15.74
CA ALA A 92 19.28 -10.87 15.09
C ALA A 92 18.10 -9.89 15.09
N MET A 93 17.88 -9.12 16.16
CA MET A 93 16.79 -8.15 16.21
C MET A 93 17.07 -6.87 15.39
N ILE A 94 18.34 -6.51 15.20
CA ILE A 94 18.71 -5.48 14.21
C ILE A 94 18.31 -5.94 12.81
N GLN A 95 18.65 -7.18 12.45
CA GLN A 95 18.29 -7.75 11.15
C GLN A 95 16.78 -7.84 10.97
N ALA A 96 16.06 -8.26 12.01
CA ALA A 96 14.60 -8.27 12.02
C ALA A 96 14.03 -6.88 11.72
N LYS A 97 14.49 -5.85 12.45
CA LYS A 97 14.06 -4.46 12.23
C LYS A 97 14.34 -4.00 10.79
N GLN A 98 15.56 -4.23 10.29
CA GLN A 98 15.95 -3.85 8.93
C GLN A 98 15.08 -4.52 7.87
N LEU A 99 14.75 -5.80 8.07
CA LEU A 99 13.91 -6.55 7.14
C LEU A 99 12.47 -6.02 7.14
N ILE A 100 11.91 -5.71 8.32
CA ILE A 100 10.57 -5.11 8.42
C ILE A 100 10.55 -3.73 7.76
N ASP A 101 11.52 -2.87 8.06
CA ASP A 101 11.63 -1.52 7.47
C ASP A 101 11.74 -1.61 5.94
N LYS A 102 12.50 -2.59 5.42
CA LYS A 102 12.60 -2.87 3.98
C LYS A 102 11.24 -3.21 3.39
N TYR A 103 10.51 -4.16 3.98
CA TYR A 103 9.20 -4.57 3.45
C TYR A 103 8.14 -3.47 3.56
N ILE A 104 8.16 -2.66 4.62
CA ILE A 104 7.31 -1.45 4.72
C ILE A 104 7.63 -0.49 3.58
N SER A 105 8.91 -0.25 3.31
CA SER A 105 9.34 0.66 2.23
C SER A 105 8.93 0.15 0.84
N GLU A 106 9.11 -1.14 0.57
CA GLU A 106 8.69 -1.78 -0.68
C GLU A 106 7.17 -1.70 -0.88
N TYR A 107 6.39 -1.89 0.19
CA TYR A 107 4.95 -1.72 0.16
C TYR A 107 4.53 -0.29 -0.23
N HIS A 108 5.14 0.73 0.38
CA HIS A 108 4.86 2.13 0.02
C HIS A 108 5.26 2.47 -1.43
N GLN A 109 6.36 1.89 -1.94
CA GLN A 109 6.77 2.09 -3.33
C GLN A 109 5.82 1.43 -4.34
N GLN A 110 5.28 0.25 -4.02
CA GLN A 110 4.29 -0.42 -4.87
C GLN A 110 2.97 0.37 -4.94
N GLY A 111 2.52 0.94 -3.82
CA GLY A 111 1.34 1.82 -3.80
C GLY A 111 1.49 3.01 -4.75
N SER A 112 2.64 3.70 -4.71
CA SER A 112 2.91 4.84 -5.60
C SER A 112 3.04 4.47 -7.08
N ARG A 113 3.60 3.30 -7.41
CA ARG A 113 3.69 2.81 -8.79
C ARG A 113 2.31 2.47 -9.37
N ASN A 114 1.48 1.77 -8.61
CA ASN A 114 0.12 1.42 -9.03
C ASN A 114 -0.74 2.66 -9.28
N ILE A 115 -0.62 3.71 -8.45
CA ILE A 115 -1.34 4.97 -8.65
C ILE A 115 -0.91 5.67 -9.94
N ALA A 116 0.40 5.68 -10.24
CA ALA A 116 0.91 6.24 -11.48
C ALA A 116 0.38 5.48 -12.71
N GLU A 117 0.43 4.14 -12.70
CA GLU A 117 -0.08 3.31 -13.80
C GLU A 117 -1.57 3.53 -14.04
N ILE A 118 -2.41 3.53 -12.99
CA ILE A 118 -3.85 3.81 -13.09
C ILE A 118 -4.11 5.21 -13.68
N SER A 119 -3.32 6.20 -13.25
CA SER A 119 -3.39 7.57 -13.78
C SER A 119 -3.17 7.59 -15.30
N TYR A 120 -2.08 6.96 -15.78
CA TYR A 120 -1.76 6.95 -17.22
C TYR A 120 -2.82 6.25 -18.06
N GLU A 121 -3.34 5.10 -17.62
CA GLU A 121 -4.42 4.40 -18.35
C GLU A 121 -5.72 5.23 -18.43
N GLU A 122 -6.06 5.99 -17.39
CA GLU A 122 -7.23 6.87 -17.40
C GLU A 122 -7.05 8.03 -18.39
N TYR A 123 -5.83 8.57 -18.52
CA TYR A 123 -5.53 9.59 -19.52
C TYR A 123 -5.65 9.06 -20.96
N GLU A 124 -5.16 7.85 -21.24
CA GLU A 124 -5.27 7.24 -22.58
C GLU A 124 -6.73 6.96 -22.95
N LYS A 125 -7.53 6.41 -22.03
CA LYS A 125 -8.97 6.21 -22.26
C LYS A 125 -9.71 7.52 -22.53
N LYS A 126 -9.37 8.61 -21.82
CA LYS A 126 -9.93 9.94 -22.09
C LYS A 126 -9.50 10.49 -23.45
N ALA A 127 -8.29 10.21 -23.90
CA ALA A 127 -7.80 10.62 -25.21
C ALA A 127 -8.51 9.86 -26.37
N GLU A 128 -8.73 8.56 -26.22
CA GLU A 128 -9.46 7.74 -27.21
C GLU A 128 -10.94 8.13 -27.33
N VAL A 129 -11.61 8.35 -26.20
CA VAL A 129 -13.02 8.80 -26.19
C VAL A 129 -13.18 10.17 -26.87
N LYS A 130 -12.18 11.05 -26.72
CA LYS A 130 -12.18 12.34 -27.40
C LYS A 130 -11.99 12.21 -28.91
N GLN A 131 -11.22 11.25 -29.41
CA GLN A 131 -11.06 11.04 -30.86
C GLN A 131 -12.32 10.50 -31.54
N MET A 132 -13.12 9.65 -30.88
CA MET A 132 -14.34 9.08 -31.46
C MET A 132 -15.45 10.12 -31.76
N GLN A 133 -15.43 11.30 -31.13
CA GLN A 133 -16.44 12.34 -31.36
C GLN A 133 -16.19 13.20 -32.61
N PHE A 134 -15.00 13.12 -33.22
CA PHE A 134 -14.59 13.99 -34.34
C PHE A 134 -14.41 13.26 -35.68
N PHE A 135 -15.17 12.21 -35.95
CA PHE A 135 -15.16 11.57 -37.27
C PHE A 135 -16.26 12.11 -38.18
N PRO A 136 -16.02 12.25 -39.50
CA PRO A 136 -17.05 12.68 -40.43
C PRO A 136 -18.28 11.74 -40.37
N LYS A 137 -19.48 12.31 -40.17
CA LYS A 137 -20.74 11.55 -40.09
C LYS A 137 -21.54 11.72 -41.38
N LYS A 138 -22.11 10.63 -41.87
CA LYS A 138 -23.07 10.66 -42.99
C LYS A 138 -24.43 11.10 -42.44
N VAL A 139 -24.98 12.17 -42.99
CA VAL A 139 -26.26 12.76 -42.60
C VAL A 139 -27.22 12.71 -43.78
N GLU A 140 -28.45 12.30 -43.54
CA GLU A 140 -29.51 12.24 -44.55
C GLU A 140 -30.35 13.52 -44.53
N CYS A 141 -30.72 13.99 -45.72
CA CYS A 141 -31.54 15.18 -45.88
C CYS A 141 -33.01 14.86 -45.63
N ALA A 142 -33.61 15.54 -44.64
CA ALA A 142 -35.03 15.38 -44.33
C ALA A 142 -35.99 15.82 -45.46
N GLY A 143 -35.52 16.68 -46.38
CA GLY A 143 -36.36 17.18 -47.48
C GLY A 143 -36.41 16.26 -48.69
N CYS A 144 -35.31 15.63 -49.08
CA CYS A 144 -35.21 14.85 -50.33
C CYS A 144 -34.56 13.47 -50.18
N GLY A 145 -34.12 13.09 -48.98
CA GLY A 145 -33.47 11.80 -48.72
C GLY A 145 -32.02 11.68 -49.20
N SER A 146 -31.45 12.71 -49.83
CA SER A 146 -30.03 12.68 -50.24
C SER A 146 -29.10 12.62 -49.03
N SER A 147 -28.04 11.82 -49.09
CA SER A 147 -27.05 11.72 -48.01
C SER A 147 -25.77 12.48 -48.31
N SER A 148 -25.23 13.19 -47.32
CA SER A 148 -23.94 13.90 -47.40
C SER A 148 -23.08 13.62 -46.17
N THR A 149 -21.76 13.58 -46.35
CA THR A 149 -20.80 13.47 -45.23
C THR A 149 -20.47 14.86 -44.70
N LEU A 150 -20.64 15.05 -43.38
CA LEU A 150 -20.32 16.29 -42.69
C LEU A 150 -19.13 16.08 -41.75
N GLU A 151 -18.21 17.05 -41.75
CA GLU A 151 -17.17 17.15 -40.72
C GLU A 151 -17.77 17.61 -39.38
N PRO A 152 -17.12 17.32 -38.24
CA PRO A 152 -17.58 17.79 -36.94
C PRO A 152 -17.79 19.31 -36.91
N MET A 153 -18.92 19.75 -36.36
CA MET A 153 -19.37 21.15 -36.31
C MET A 153 -19.66 21.81 -37.68
N GLU A 154 -19.63 21.04 -38.77
CA GLU A 154 -19.95 21.54 -40.10
C GLU A 154 -21.47 21.69 -40.31
N THR A 155 -21.86 22.73 -41.04
CA THR A 155 -23.22 22.90 -41.57
C THR A 155 -23.12 23.08 -43.08
N LYS A 156 -23.82 22.25 -43.84
CA LYS A 156 -23.94 22.38 -45.30
C LYS A 156 -25.40 22.50 -45.72
N PHE A 157 -25.66 23.02 -46.90
CA PHE A 157 -26.99 22.98 -47.52
C PHE A 157 -27.06 21.82 -48.51
N CYS A 158 -28.19 21.12 -48.52
CA CYS A 158 -28.45 20.07 -49.48
C CYS A 158 -28.48 20.66 -50.90
N SER A 159 -27.67 20.11 -51.80
CA SER A 159 -27.58 20.57 -53.20
C SER A 159 -28.85 20.36 -54.01
N TYR A 160 -29.78 19.53 -53.55
CA TYR A 160 -30.99 19.16 -54.29
C TYR A 160 -32.23 19.96 -53.86
N CYS A 161 -32.44 20.16 -52.56
CA CYS A 161 -33.63 20.85 -52.04
C CYS A 161 -33.32 22.08 -51.20
N GLY A 162 -32.04 22.43 -51.02
CA GLY A 162 -31.61 23.59 -50.23
C GLY A 162 -31.79 23.44 -48.71
N ALA A 163 -32.24 22.27 -48.21
CA ALA A 163 -32.41 22.05 -46.78
C ALA A 163 -31.07 22.05 -46.03
N ARG A 164 -31.06 22.60 -44.81
CA ARG A 164 -29.86 22.69 -43.96
C ARG A 164 -29.54 21.32 -43.34
N LEU A 165 -28.31 20.86 -43.52
CA LEU A 165 -27.74 19.66 -42.91
C LEU A 165 -26.76 20.10 -41.81
N VAL A 166 -26.98 19.60 -40.60
CA VAL A 166 -26.16 19.91 -39.42
C VAL A 166 -25.53 18.63 -38.91
N TYR A 167 -24.24 18.67 -38.55
CA TYR A 167 -23.56 17.53 -37.96
C TYR A 167 -24.27 17.13 -36.64
N PRO A 168 -24.68 15.86 -36.47
CA PRO A 168 -25.41 15.43 -35.30
C PRO A 168 -24.46 15.36 -34.09
N SER A 169 -24.86 16.04 -33.02
CA SER A 169 -24.22 16.04 -31.70
C SER A 169 -23.98 14.62 -31.18
#